data_AF-A0A7C8F397-F1
#
_entry.id   AF-A0A7C8F397-F1
#
_cell.length_a   1.000
_cell.length_b   1.000
_cell.length_c   1.000
_cell.angle_alpha   90.00
_cell.angle_beta   90.00
_cell.angle_gamma   90.00
#
_symmetry.space_group_name_H-M   'P 1'
#
loop_
_entity.id
_entity.type
_entity.pdbx_description
1 polymer ?
#
loop_
_entity_poly.entity_id
_entity_poly.type
_entity_poly.pdbx_seq_one_letter_code
_entity_poly.pdbx_strand_id
1 'polypeptide(L)'
;MPQFHIPRRPRYERIAPSAPFKVTDRDLEIVHYVYQHRFLTSDQITALTGGSQQGVSRRLNLLFHAGWLDRPRAQLLMPDRLDKRCNHTMIYALGNNGAKYLSGELDLPLSTINWTAKNSGLKNGFFFEHTLWVAEFMVMVRLACRKEKRLEFISQEEIVNSRRTLPAAPSKELGFEVEVLLRKDQRKPYTVPVVPDAAFGLRRLGSSKEQEEMYFFLEADRATMPIRRASLYRSSFYKKMLGYYHAWKTGAWGATFHFKNARVLTITTSMERIGNMVSMGKEIDPWKKGLGMFLFAPRASFSLDQPQQVFERVWIAGNGKKVSILD
;
A
#
# COMPACT_ATOMS: atom_id res chain seq x y z
N MET A 1 -8.51 -48.98 17.97
CA MET A 1 -8.59 -48.18 16.73
C MET A 1 -7.28 -47.41 16.60
N PRO A 2 -6.39 -47.74 15.65
CA PRO A 2 -5.18 -46.95 15.43
C PRO A 2 -5.58 -45.55 14.92
N GLN A 3 -5.13 -44.50 15.61
CA GLN A 3 -5.28 -43.13 15.15
C GLN A 3 -4.43 -42.97 13.88
N PHE A 4 -5.08 -42.95 12.72
CA PHE A 4 -4.41 -42.55 11.48
C PHE A 4 -3.96 -41.09 11.64
N HIS A 5 -2.65 -40.90 11.86
CA HIS A 5 -2.06 -39.58 11.90
C HIS A 5 -2.06 -39.03 10.47
N ILE A 6 -3.06 -38.22 10.12
CA ILE A 6 -3.11 -37.55 8.83
C ILE A 6 -1.90 -36.61 8.77
N PRO A 7 -0.93 -36.85 7.87
CA PRO A 7 0.27 -36.03 7.80
C PRO A 7 -0.11 -34.59 7.49
N ARG A 8 0.52 -33.64 8.21
CA ARG A 8 0.31 -32.22 7.99
C ARG A 8 0.67 -31.88 6.55
N ARG A 9 -0.23 -31.16 5.85
CA ARG A 9 0.04 -30.72 4.49
C ARG A 9 1.28 -29.80 4.44
N PRO A 10 2.13 -29.92 3.41
CA PRO A 10 3.27 -29.03 3.21
C PRO A 10 2.84 -27.57 3.15
N ARG A 11 3.69 -26.69 3.70
CA ARG A 11 3.39 -25.24 3.77
C ARG A 11 3.64 -24.52 2.44
N TYR A 12 4.65 -24.93 1.68
CA TYR A 12 5.14 -24.24 0.47
C TYR A 12 5.10 -25.11 -0.79
N GLU A 13 4.50 -26.29 -0.69
CA GLU A 13 4.35 -27.22 -1.81
C GLU A 13 2.89 -27.56 -1.97
N ARG A 14 2.40 -27.50 -3.21
CA ARG A 14 1.02 -27.83 -3.52
C ARG A 14 0.89 -29.35 -3.55
N ILE A 15 -0.23 -29.85 -3.06
CA ILE A 15 -0.63 -31.24 -3.17
C ILE A 15 -1.97 -31.21 -3.86
N ALA A 16 -2.20 -32.16 -4.75
CA ALA A 16 -3.51 -32.36 -5.36
C ALA A 16 -4.58 -32.44 -4.24
N PRO A 17 -5.66 -31.65 -4.33
CA PRO A 17 -6.67 -31.66 -3.29
C PRO A 17 -7.33 -33.05 -3.25
N SER A 18 -7.41 -33.63 -2.05
CA SER A 18 -8.03 -34.95 -1.83
C SER A 18 -9.55 -34.98 -2.04
N ALA A 19 -10.17 -33.80 -2.18
CA ALA A 19 -11.58 -33.60 -2.45
C ALA A 19 -11.76 -32.35 -3.31
N PRO A 20 -12.82 -32.25 -4.14
CA PRO A 20 -13.06 -31.07 -4.96
C PRO A 20 -13.19 -29.82 -4.10
N PHE A 21 -12.37 -28.81 -4.40
CA PHE A 21 -12.37 -27.53 -3.69
C PHE A 21 -13.55 -26.69 -4.17
N LYS A 22 -14.52 -26.45 -3.28
CA LYS A 22 -15.62 -25.50 -3.54
C LYS A 22 -15.24 -24.10 -3.05
N VAL A 23 -15.19 -23.17 -4.00
CA VAL A 23 -14.98 -21.74 -3.78
C VAL A 23 -16.23 -21.15 -3.11
N THR A 24 -16.01 -20.18 -2.24
CA THR A 24 -17.04 -19.43 -1.51
C THR A 24 -16.85 -17.94 -1.76
N ASP A 25 -17.88 -17.13 -1.52
CA ASP A 25 -17.81 -15.67 -1.71
C ASP A 25 -16.70 -15.03 -0.89
N ARG A 26 -16.49 -15.51 0.35
CA ARG A 26 -15.37 -15.07 1.19
C ARG A 26 -14.02 -15.34 0.54
N ASP A 27 -13.85 -16.45 -0.17
CA ASP A 27 -12.59 -16.72 -0.84
C ASP A 27 -12.33 -15.76 -2.00
N LEU A 28 -13.39 -15.41 -2.74
CA LEU A 28 -13.31 -14.44 -3.83
C LEU A 28 -12.95 -13.04 -3.28
N GLU A 29 -13.51 -12.69 -2.11
CA GLU A 29 -13.13 -11.47 -1.37
C GLU A 29 -11.64 -11.49 -0.97
N ILE A 30 -11.14 -12.62 -0.45
CA ILE A 30 -9.70 -12.80 -0.13
C ILE A 30 -8.85 -12.60 -1.38
N VAL A 31 -9.25 -13.19 -2.51
CA VAL A 31 -8.51 -13.10 -3.77
C VAL A 31 -8.44 -11.66 -4.26
N HIS A 32 -9.53 -10.89 -4.16
CA HIS A 32 -9.52 -9.46 -4.45
C HIS A 32 -8.55 -8.68 -3.56
N TYR A 33 -8.63 -8.85 -2.23
CA TYR A 33 -7.74 -8.12 -1.33
C TYR A 33 -6.26 -8.44 -1.59
N VAL A 34 -5.93 -9.72 -1.84
CA VAL A 34 -4.56 -10.12 -2.15
C VAL A 34 -4.09 -9.53 -3.48
N TYR A 35 -4.97 -9.42 -4.48
CA TYR A 35 -4.67 -8.75 -5.73
C TYR A 35 -4.41 -7.25 -5.52
N GLN A 36 -5.33 -6.55 -4.86
CA GLN A 36 -5.25 -5.10 -4.59
C GLN A 36 -3.97 -4.71 -3.84
N HIS A 37 -3.54 -5.53 -2.88
CA HIS A 37 -2.36 -5.24 -2.05
C HIS A 37 -1.07 -5.93 -2.51
N ARG A 38 -1.11 -6.71 -3.60
CA ARG A 38 -0.04 -7.58 -4.12
C ARG A 38 0.40 -8.73 -3.20
N PHE A 39 0.53 -8.46 -1.90
CA PHE A 39 0.79 -9.43 -0.83
C PHE A 39 0.01 -9.06 0.44
N LEU A 40 -0.47 -10.09 1.14
CA LEU A 40 -1.06 -9.92 2.47
C LEU A 40 -0.60 -11.05 3.40
N THR A 41 -0.51 -10.75 4.70
CA THR A 41 -0.31 -11.77 5.74
C THR A 41 -1.62 -12.45 6.11
N SER A 42 -1.54 -13.64 6.72
CA SER A 42 -2.71 -14.33 7.28
C SER A 42 -3.52 -13.46 8.24
N ASP A 43 -2.85 -12.62 9.02
CA ASP A 43 -3.47 -11.79 10.04
C ASP A 43 -4.19 -10.59 9.41
N GLN A 44 -3.58 -9.95 8.40
CA GLN A 44 -4.22 -8.91 7.60
C GLN A 44 -5.47 -9.43 6.90
N ILE A 45 -5.40 -10.62 6.29
CA ILE A 45 -6.56 -11.25 5.63
C ILE A 45 -7.66 -11.57 6.64
N THR A 46 -7.29 -12.09 7.82
CA THR A 46 -8.24 -12.38 8.90
C THR A 46 -8.92 -11.11 9.39
N ALA A 47 -8.17 -10.01 9.56
CA ALA A 47 -8.72 -8.73 9.98
C ALA A 47 -9.68 -8.14 8.92
N LEU A 48 -9.36 -8.28 7.63
CA LEU A 48 -10.20 -7.81 6.52
C LEU A 48 -11.49 -8.60 6.34
N THR A 49 -11.43 -9.93 6.45
CA THR A 49 -12.59 -10.81 6.14
C THR A 49 -13.41 -11.19 7.36
N GLY A 50 -12.87 -10.94 8.56
CA GLY A 50 -13.47 -11.31 9.84
C GLY A 50 -13.51 -12.83 10.07
N GLY A 51 -14.13 -13.22 11.19
CA GLY A 51 -14.23 -14.62 11.61
C GLY A 51 -13.02 -15.11 12.40
N SER A 52 -13.01 -16.42 12.70
CA SER A 52 -11.94 -17.01 13.53
C SER A 52 -10.65 -17.20 12.72
N GLN A 53 -9.50 -16.93 13.35
CA GLN A 53 -8.18 -17.10 12.73
C GLN A 53 -7.96 -18.53 12.21
N GLN A 54 -8.47 -19.53 12.95
CA GLN A 54 -8.42 -20.94 12.53
C GLN A 54 -9.26 -21.19 11.27
N GLY A 55 -10.46 -20.63 11.20
CA GLY A 55 -11.35 -20.76 10.05
C GLY A 55 -10.76 -20.14 8.79
N VAL A 56 -10.24 -18.92 8.90
CA VAL A 56 -9.57 -18.22 7.79
C VAL A 56 -8.30 -18.96 7.36
N SER A 57 -7.46 -19.40 8.30
CA SER A 57 -6.25 -20.17 7.99
C SER A 57 -6.55 -21.47 7.24
N ARG A 58 -7.66 -22.15 7.59
CA ARG A 58 -8.13 -23.34 6.87
C ARG A 58 -8.53 -22.99 5.43
N ARG A 59 -9.28 -21.91 5.20
CA ARG A 59 -9.62 -21.45 3.84
C ARG A 59 -8.38 -21.08 3.04
N LEU A 60 -7.44 -20.34 3.64
CA LEU A 60 -6.18 -19.96 3.01
C LEU A 60 -5.32 -21.16 2.61
N ASN A 61 -5.32 -22.22 3.43
CA ASN A 61 -4.67 -23.48 3.07
C ASN A 61 -5.34 -24.14 1.86
N LEU A 62 -6.67 -24.21 1.81
CA LEU A 62 -7.39 -24.75 0.66
C LEU A 62 -7.14 -23.93 -0.61
N LEU A 63 -7.20 -22.61 -0.54
CA LEU A 63 -6.94 -21.71 -1.66
C LEU A 63 -5.51 -21.86 -2.20
N PHE A 64 -4.53 -22.04 -1.31
CA PHE A 64 -3.16 -22.35 -1.70
C PHE A 64 -3.07 -23.73 -2.38
N HIS A 65 -3.65 -24.80 -1.86
CA HIS A 65 -3.53 -26.09 -2.55
C HIS A 65 -4.30 -26.12 -3.88
N ALA A 66 -5.39 -25.36 -3.99
CA ALA A 66 -6.23 -25.29 -5.18
C ALA A 66 -5.76 -24.29 -6.26
N GLY A 67 -4.61 -23.64 -6.12
CA GLY A 67 -4.09 -22.76 -7.19
C GLY A 67 -4.59 -21.31 -7.17
N TRP A 68 -5.48 -20.95 -6.23
CA TRP A 68 -6.12 -19.62 -6.17
C TRP A 68 -5.22 -18.56 -5.55
N LEU A 69 -4.52 -18.95 -4.47
CA LEU A 69 -3.47 -18.15 -3.86
C LEU A 69 -2.12 -18.85 -4.02
N ASP A 70 -1.07 -18.08 -3.83
CA ASP A 70 0.30 -18.55 -3.81
C ASP A 70 1.00 -18.15 -2.51
N ARG A 71 2.08 -18.87 -2.18
CA ARG A 71 2.92 -18.61 -1.01
C ARG A 71 4.36 -18.44 -1.49
N PRO A 72 4.77 -17.20 -1.82
CA PRO A 72 6.09 -16.96 -2.38
C PRO A 72 7.18 -17.48 -1.44
N ARG A 73 8.06 -18.37 -1.90
CA ARG A 73 9.11 -18.99 -1.07
C ARG A 73 10.11 -17.98 -0.52
N ALA A 74 10.32 -16.87 -1.23
CA ALA A 74 11.22 -15.80 -0.81
C ALA A 74 10.85 -15.14 0.53
N GLN A 75 9.62 -15.37 1.05
CA GLN A 75 9.29 -14.98 2.42
C GLN A 75 10.18 -15.67 3.48
N LEU A 76 10.73 -16.85 3.18
CA LEU A 76 11.67 -17.55 4.05
C LEU A 76 13.05 -16.88 4.14
N LEU A 77 13.32 -15.92 3.25
CA LEU A 77 14.57 -15.16 3.19
C LEU A 77 14.45 -13.79 3.87
N MET A 78 13.30 -13.47 4.48
CA MET A 78 13.14 -12.20 5.20
C MET A 78 13.93 -12.24 6.52
N PRO A 79 14.63 -11.15 6.90
CA PRO A 79 15.50 -11.14 8.08
C PRO A 79 14.78 -11.51 9.40
N ASP A 80 13.58 -10.99 9.60
CA ASP A 80 12.71 -11.29 10.74
C ASP A 80 12.29 -12.77 10.79
N ARG A 81 12.30 -13.45 9.63
CA ARG A 81 11.88 -14.85 9.44
C ARG A 81 13.02 -15.87 9.47
N LEU A 82 14.25 -15.42 9.65
CA LEU A 82 15.41 -16.32 9.79
C LEU A 82 15.37 -17.11 11.10
N ASP A 83 14.79 -16.55 12.16
CA ASP A 83 14.54 -17.32 13.40
C ASP A 83 13.33 -18.24 13.22
N LYS A 84 13.61 -19.53 12.97
CA LYS A 84 12.61 -20.58 12.79
C LYS A 84 11.83 -20.91 14.06
N ARG A 85 12.22 -20.40 15.23
CA ARG A 85 11.49 -20.60 16.49
C ARG A 85 10.26 -19.70 16.60
N CYS A 86 10.23 -18.60 15.84
CA CYS A 86 9.10 -17.69 15.80
C CYS A 86 8.04 -18.20 14.80
N ASN A 87 6.79 -18.27 15.24
CA ASN A 87 5.69 -18.62 14.36
C ASN A 87 5.28 -17.39 13.53
N HIS A 88 5.88 -17.25 12.35
CA HIS A 88 5.61 -16.12 11.47
C HIS A 88 4.30 -16.29 10.71
N THR A 89 3.56 -15.19 10.58
CA THR A 89 2.31 -15.13 9.80
C THR A 89 2.59 -15.47 8.35
N MET A 90 1.74 -16.26 7.69
CA MET A 90 2.04 -16.68 6.31
C MET A 90 1.78 -15.52 5.33
N ILE A 91 2.68 -15.28 4.38
CA ILE A 91 2.47 -14.28 3.31
C ILE A 91 1.85 -14.97 2.09
N TYR A 92 0.76 -14.39 1.60
CA TYR A 92 0.01 -14.84 0.44
C TYR A 92 0.15 -13.86 -0.72
N ALA A 93 0.13 -14.40 -1.93
CA ALA A 93 0.12 -13.68 -3.20
C ALA A 93 -0.98 -14.24 -4.11
N LEU A 94 -1.29 -13.54 -5.20
CA LEU A 94 -2.24 -14.03 -6.20
C LEU A 94 -1.69 -15.30 -6.88
N GLY A 95 -2.53 -16.32 -7.00
CA GLY A 95 -2.27 -17.53 -7.77
C GLY A 95 -2.93 -17.50 -9.15
N ASN A 96 -2.59 -18.45 -10.01
CA ASN A 96 -3.05 -18.47 -11.40
C ASN A 96 -4.58 -18.62 -11.52
N ASN A 97 -5.23 -19.43 -10.67
CA ASN A 97 -6.68 -19.59 -10.73
C ASN A 97 -7.42 -18.34 -10.23
N GLY A 98 -6.88 -17.67 -9.22
CA GLY A 98 -7.42 -16.39 -8.74
C GLY A 98 -7.27 -15.31 -9.82
N ALA A 99 -6.12 -15.26 -10.50
CA ALA A 99 -5.91 -14.33 -11.61
C ALA A 99 -6.84 -14.60 -12.80
N LYS A 100 -7.13 -15.86 -13.13
CA LYS A 100 -8.09 -16.22 -14.17
C LYS A 100 -9.49 -15.73 -13.83
N TYR A 101 -9.91 -15.91 -12.58
CA TYR A 101 -11.20 -15.41 -12.09
C TYR A 101 -11.28 -13.88 -12.19
N LEU A 102 -10.30 -13.15 -11.63
CA LEU A 102 -10.26 -11.69 -11.67
C LEU A 102 -10.13 -11.13 -13.09
N SER A 103 -9.50 -11.87 -14.01
CA SER A 103 -9.39 -11.46 -15.42
C SER A 103 -10.76 -11.31 -16.08
N GLY A 104 -11.72 -12.17 -15.74
CA GLY A 104 -13.09 -12.08 -16.26
C GLY A 104 -13.95 -11.06 -15.52
N GLU A 105 -13.72 -10.86 -14.23
CA GLU A 105 -14.51 -9.91 -13.41
C GLU A 105 -14.11 -8.45 -13.65
N LEU A 106 -12.82 -8.17 -13.76
CA LEU A 106 -12.29 -6.81 -13.91
C LEU A 106 -12.04 -6.42 -15.38
N ASP A 107 -12.28 -7.34 -16.33
CA ASP A 107 -11.94 -7.18 -17.75
C ASP A 107 -10.45 -6.79 -17.98
N LEU A 108 -9.57 -7.36 -17.15
CA LEU A 108 -8.13 -7.13 -17.21
C LEU A 108 -7.41 -8.39 -17.74
N PRO A 109 -6.32 -8.27 -18.51
CA PRO A 109 -5.59 -9.42 -19.06
C PRO A 109 -4.70 -10.13 -18.02
N LEU A 110 -5.18 -10.30 -16.79
CA LEU A 110 -4.42 -10.89 -15.66
C LEU A 110 -4.08 -12.36 -15.88
N SER A 111 -4.92 -13.08 -16.64
CA SER A 111 -4.73 -14.49 -16.97
C SER A 111 -3.54 -14.76 -17.91
N THR A 112 -3.08 -13.75 -18.65
CA THR A 112 -1.92 -13.87 -19.54
C THR A 112 -0.59 -13.96 -18.79
N ILE A 113 -0.57 -13.51 -17.53
CA ILE A 113 0.61 -13.50 -16.67
C ILE A 113 0.65 -14.80 -15.87
N ASN A 114 1.78 -15.51 -15.91
CA ASN A 114 2.02 -16.62 -14.97
C ASN A 114 2.41 -16.06 -13.59
N TRP A 115 1.40 -15.86 -12.74
CA TRP A 115 1.57 -15.28 -11.40
C TRP A 115 2.44 -16.15 -10.50
N THR A 116 2.32 -17.47 -10.59
CA THR A 116 3.16 -18.39 -9.81
C THR A 116 4.63 -18.22 -10.18
N ALA A 117 4.96 -18.15 -11.48
CA ALA A 117 6.32 -17.89 -11.95
C ALA A 117 6.81 -16.49 -11.53
N LYS A 118 5.94 -15.48 -11.60
CA LYS A 118 6.24 -14.11 -11.16
C LYS A 118 6.55 -14.05 -9.65
N ASN A 119 5.84 -14.84 -8.84
CA ASN A 119 6.05 -14.92 -7.40
C ASN A 119 7.31 -15.73 -7.05
N SER A 120 7.58 -16.82 -7.76
CA SER A 120 8.79 -17.64 -7.54
C SER A 120 10.07 -16.94 -8.00
N GLY A 121 9.96 -16.02 -8.98
CA GLY A 121 11.08 -15.21 -9.45
C GLY A 121 11.54 -14.12 -8.47
N LEU A 122 10.84 -13.92 -7.35
CA LEU A 122 11.27 -13.02 -6.29
C LEU A 122 12.53 -13.59 -5.61
N LYS A 123 13.67 -12.92 -5.78
CA LYS A 123 14.96 -13.40 -5.25
C LYS A 123 15.29 -12.83 -3.85
N ASN A 124 14.66 -11.71 -3.47
CA ASN A 124 15.05 -10.96 -2.27
C ASN A 124 13.84 -10.70 -1.35
N GLY A 125 14.01 -10.98 -0.05
CA GLY A 125 12.98 -10.75 0.98
C GLY A 125 12.60 -9.28 1.17
N PHE A 126 13.51 -8.35 0.86
CA PHE A 126 13.30 -6.90 0.98
C PHE A 126 12.08 -6.36 0.21
N PHE A 127 11.68 -7.05 -0.87
CA PHE A 127 10.50 -6.69 -1.66
C PHE A 127 9.19 -6.85 -0.87
N PHE A 128 9.12 -7.84 0.03
CA PHE A 128 7.93 -8.06 0.85
C PHE A 128 7.77 -6.97 1.88
N GLU A 129 8.84 -6.60 2.58
CA GLU A 129 8.75 -5.67 3.71
C GLU A 129 8.19 -4.29 3.29
N HIS A 130 8.61 -3.74 2.15
CA HIS A 130 8.04 -2.49 1.62
C HIS A 130 6.57 -2.63 1.25
N THR A 131 6.26 -3.65 0.44
CA THR A 131 4.89 -3.90 -0.03
C THR A 131 3.94 -4.20 1.13
N LEU A 132 4.41 -4.92 2.15
CA LEU A 132 3.63 -5.24 3.35
C LEU A 132 3.41 -4.02 4.24
N TRP A 133 4.36 -3.09 4.36
CA TRP A 133 4.14 -1.84 5.10
C TRP A 133 3.04 -1.00 4.48
N VAL A 134 3.06 -0.89 3.15
CA VAL A 134 2.01 -0.20 2.38
C VAL A 134 0.67 -0.92 2.58
N ALA A 135 0.64 -2.23 2.37
CA ALA A 135 -0.57 -3.03 2.52
C ALA A 135 -1.16 -2.93 3.93
N GLU A 136 -0.33 -3.07 4.97
CA GLU A 136 -0.77 -3.00 6.35
C GLU A 136 -1.42 -1.66 6.69
N PHE A 137 -0.81 -0.56 6.27
CA PHE A 137 -1.39 0.76 6.50
C PHE A 137 -2.72 0.93 5.79
N MET A 138 -2.80 0.55 4.52
CA MET A 138 -4.04 0.63 3.74
C MET A 138 -5.15 -0.24 4.34
N VAL A 139 -4.80 -1.41 4.86
CA VAL A 139 -5.72 -2.27 5.62
C VAL A 139 -6.18 -1.58 6.90
N MET A 140 -5.27 -0.99 7.68
CA MET A 140 -5.64 -0.26 8.90
C MET A 140 -6.59 0.90 8.61
N VAL A 141 -6.36 1.68 7.56
CA VAL A 141 -7.27 2.76 7.14
C VAL A 141 -8.66 2.19 6.81
N ARG A 142 -8.73 1.14 5.99
CA ARG A 142 -10.01 0.51 5.64
C ARG A 142 -10.75 0.00 6.88
N LEU A 143 -10.04 -0.66 7.81
CA LEU A 143 -10.61 -1.14 9.06
C LEU A 143 -11.04 -0.01 9.99
N ALA A 144 -10.30 1.09 10.02
CA ALA A 144 -10.65 2.28 10.78
C ALA A 144 -11.94 2.92 10.25
N CYS A 145 -12.10 3.05 8.92
CA CYS A 145 -13.35 3.52 8.31
C CYS A 145 -14.54 2.62 8.64
N ARG A 146 -14.36 1.30 8.66
CA ARG A 146 -15.45 0.37 9.08
C ARG A 146 -15.94 0.62 10.51
N LYS A 147 -15.09 1.17 11.38
CA LYS A 147 -15.44 1.50 12.76
C LYS A 147 -15.98 2.93 12.92
N GLU A 148 -15.55 3.88 12.09
CA GLU A 148 -16.03 5.26 12.11
C GLU A 148 -17.22 5.45 11.18
N LYS A 149 -18.44 5.50 11.74
CA LYS A 149 -19.69 5.59 10.98
C LYS A 149 -19.85 6.84 10.11
N ARG A 150 -19.01 7.86 10.32
CA ARG A 150 -19.04 9.13 9.59
C ARG A 150 -18.07 9.19 8.42
N LEU A 151 -17.30 8.13 8.18
CA LEU A 151 -16.31 8.09 7.11
C LEU A 151 -16.54 6.88 6.22
N GLU A 152 -16.56 7.13 4.92
CA GLU A 152 -16.51 6.12 3.88
C GLU A 152 -15.11 6.09 3.26
N PHE A 153 -14.59 4.88 3.02
CA PHE A 153 -13.29 4.67 2.41
C PHE A 153 -13.40 4.67 0.90
N ILE A 154 -12.68 5.57 0.23
CA ILE A 154 -12.52 5.57 -1.24
C ILE A 154 -11.26 4.80 -1.56
N SER A 155 -11.40 3.71 -2.31
CA SER A 155 -10.30 2.84 -2.65
C SER A 155 -9.33 3.45 -3.67
N GLN A 156 -8.13 2.89 -3.74
CA GLN A 156 -7.16 3.22 -4.79
C GLN A 156 -7.74 2.97 -6.19
N GLU A 157 -8.49 1.88 -6.33
CA GLU A 157 -9.13 1.48 -7.58
C GLU A 157 -10.13 2.54 -8.07
N GLU A 158 -10.98 3.07 -7.18
CA GLU A 158 -11.87 4.19 -7.50
C GLU A 158 -11.09 5.46 -7.93
N ILE A 159 -9.96 5.75 -7.27
CA ILE A 159 -9.09 6.87 -7.63
C ILE A 159 -8.45 6.65 -9.01
N VAL A 160 -7.99 5.44 -9.32
CA VAL A 160 -7.38 5.09 -10.60
C VAL A 160 -8.43 5.12 -11.72
N ASN A 161 -9.62 4.58 -11.47
CA ASN A 161 -10.72 4.53 -12.44
C ASN A 161 -11.30 5.92 -12.74
N SER A 162 -11.13 6.88 -11.83
CA SER A 162 -11.52 8.29 -12.01
C SER A 162 -10.38 9.17 -12.55
N ARG A 163 -9.27 8.58 -13.01
CA ARG A 163 -8.20 9.31 -13.70
C ARG A 163 -8.72 9.96 -14.97
N ARG A 164 -8.20 11.15 -15.24
CA ARG A 164 -8.44 11.92 -16.47
C ARG A 164 -7.42 11.61 -17.57
N THR A 165 -6.26 11.10 -17.19
CA THR A 165 -5.18 10.73 -18.11
C THR A 165 -4.71 9.31 -17.89
N LEU A 166 -4.38 8.63 -19.00
CA LEU A 166 -3.81 7.30 -18.96
C LEU A 166 -2.43 7.32 -18.29
N PRO A 167 -2.11 6.32 -17.44
CA PRO A 167 -0.78 6.19 -16.88
C PRO A 167 0.23 5.82 -17.97
N ALA A 168 1.50 6.21 -17.77
CA ALA A 168 2.58 5.88 -18.70
C ALA A 168 2.85 4.36 -18.83
N ALA A 169 2.45 3.57 -17.83
CA ALA A 169 2.50 2.12 -17.85
C ALA A 169 1.47 1.54 -16.85
N PRO A 170 0.96 0.31 -17.07
CA PRO A 170 0.07 -0.36 -16.13
C PRO A 170 0.67 -0.57 -14.73
N SER A 171 1.99 -0.57 -14.58
CA SER A 171 2.64 -0.67 -13.25
C SER A 171 2.76 0.67 -12.52
N LYS A 172 2.30 1.76 -13.13
CA LYS A 172 2.39 3.14 -12.62
C LYS A 172 1.02 3.82 -12.63
N GLU A 173 -0.02 3.11 -12.19
CA GLU A 173 -1.42 3.56 -12.20
C GLU A 173 -1.64 4.84 -11.39
N LEU A 174 -0.84 5.09 -10.35
CA LEU A 174 -0.85 6.33 -9.57
C LEU A 174 0.18 7.36 -10.07
N GLY A 175 0.96 7.01 -11.08
CA GLY A 175 2.03 7.85 -11.60
C GLY A 175 1.51 9.11 -12.28
N PHE A 176 2.26 10.19 -12.11
CA PHE A 176 2.11 11.44 -12.84
C PHE A 176 3.47 12.10 -13.03
N GLU A 177 3.56 13.00 -14.00
CA GLU A 177 4.78 13.77 -14.27
C GLU A 177 4.53 15.24 -14.00
N VAL A 178 5.56 15.93 -13.51
CA VAL A 178 5.48 17.35 -13.23
C VAL A 178 6.77 18.04 -13.63
N GLU A 179 6.63 19.24 -14.18
CA GLU A 179 7.77 20.10 -14.48
C GLU A 179 8.22 20.88 -13.24
N VAL A 180 9.51 20.77 -12.94
CA VAL A 180 10.15 21.40 -11.80
C VAL A 180 11.21 22.37 -12.29
N LEU A 181 11.01 23.66 -12.01
CA LEU A 181 12.03 24.68 -12.19
C LEU A 181 12.88 24.80 -10.94
N LEU A 182 14.17 24.46 -11.04
CA LEU A 182 15.10 24.60 -9.93
C LEU A 182 15.53 26.06 -9.78
N ARG A 183 15.61 26.56 -8.53
CA ARG A 183 16.05 27.94 -8.27
C ARG A 183 17.43 28.28 -8.87
N LYS A 184 18.33 27.29 -8.94
CA LYS A 184 19.70 27.44 -9.46
C LYS A 184 19.79 27.40 -10.99
N ASP A 185 18.78 26.86 -11.66
CA ASP A 185 18.77 26.64 -13.11
C ASP A 185 17.37 26.94 -13.65
N GLN A 186 17.13 28.22 -13.92
CA GLN A 186 15.83 28.73 -14.39
C GLN A 186 15.66 28.60 -15.91
N ARG A 187 16.64 28.05 -16.63
CA ARG A 187 16.63 28.02 -18.09
C ARG A 187 15.87 26.82 -18.66
N LYS A 188 15.78 25.71 -17.92
CA LYS A 188 15.08 24.50 -18.37
C LYS A 188 14.34 23.79 -17.23
N PRO A 189 13.03 23.51 -17.38
CA PRO A 189 12.30 22.68 -16.41
C PRO A 189 12.81 21.22 -16.44
N TYR A 190 12.86 20.61 -15.27
CA TYR A 190 13.14 19.18 -15.10
C TYR A 190 11.81 18.44 -15.00
N THR A 191 11.58 17.48 -15.90
CA THR A 191 10.44 16.56 -15.77
C THR A 191 10.71 15.56 -14.65
N VAL A 192 9.91 15.61 -13.60
CA VAL A 192 10.00 14.74 -12.43
C VAL A 192 8.82 13.78 -12.45
N PRO A 193 9.05 12.48 -12.69
CA PRO A 193 8.01 11.48 -12.48
C PRO A 193 7.81 11.25 -10.97
N VAL A 194 6.56 11.25 -10.55
CA VAL A 194 6.14 10.95 -9.18
C VAL A 194 5.23 9.72 -9.25
N VAL A 195 5.55 8.71 -8.44
CA VAL A 195 4.75 7.50 -8.30
C VAL A 195 4.58 7.25 -6.80
N PRO A 196 3.39 7.53 -6.24
CA PRO A 196 3.04 7.16 -4.87
C PRO A 196 3.12 5.64 -4.66
N ASP A 197 3.39 5.20 -3.44
CA ASP A 197 3.34 3.77 -3.10
C ASP A 197 1.88 3.25 -3.03
N ALA A 198 0.96 4.09 -2.56
CA ALA A 198 -0.49 3.85 -2.62
C ALA A 198 -1.27 5.17 -2.57
N ALA A 199 -2.59 5.11 -2.79
CA ALA A 199 -3.49 6.23 -2.61
C ALA A 199 -4.85 5.78 -2.06
N PHE A 200 -5.50 6.64 -1.28
CA PHE A 200 -6.88 6.45 -0.84
C PHE A 200 -7.58 7.79 -0.65
N GLY A 201 -8.90 7.75 -0.56
CA GLY A 201 -9.70 8.88 -0.15
C GLY A 201 -10.58 8.55 1.06
N LEU A 202 -11.06 9.58 1.72
CA LEU A 202 -12.04 9.51 2.79
C LEU A 202 -13.18 10.45 2.47
N ARG A 203 -14.40 9.93 2.39
CA ARG A 203 -15.61 10.72 2.22
C ARG A 203 -16.31 10.86 3.57
N ARG A 204 -16.53 12.08 4.03
CA ARG A 204 -17.38 12.32 5.21
C ARG A 204 -18.84 12.12 4.82
N LEU A 205 -19.60 11.46 5.69
CA LEU A 205 -21.01 11.18 5.49
C LEU A 205 -21.85 12.19 6.27
N GLY A 206 -22.86 12.77 5.62
CA GLY A 206 -23.88 13.58 6.27
C GLY A 206 -23.73 15.10 6.16
N SER A 207 -22.80 15.65 5.37
CA SER A 207 -22.93 17.06 4.95
C SER A 207 -23.45 17.20 3.52
N SER A 208 -24.04 18.35 3.22
CA SER A 208 -24.51 18.72 1.89
C SER A 208 -23.42 19.42 1.08
N LYS A 209 -23.16 18.90 -0.14
CA LYS A 209 -22.30 19.38 -1.24
C LYS A 209 -20.82 18.95 -1.19
N GLU A 210 -20.37 18.29 -2.26
CA GLU A 210 -19.07 18.26 -2.98
C GLU A 210 -17.72 18.66 -2.29
N GLN A 211 -17.67 18.93 -0.99
CA GLN A 211 -16.51 19.34 -0.20
C GLN A 211 -16.32 18.46 1.05
N GLU A 212 -16.40 17.15 0.88
CA GLU A 212 -16.23 16.20 1.98
C GLU A 212 -15.29 15.04 1.70
N GLU A 213 -14.61 15.06 0.55
CA GLU A 213 -13.63 14.06 0.19
C GLU A 213 -12.21 14.57 0.46
N MET A 214 -11.46 13.79 1.22
CA MET A 214 -10.05 14.03 1.51
C MET A 214 -9.22 12.97 0.81
N TYR A 215 -8.29 13.38 -0.05
CA TYR A 215 -7.43 12.47 -0.79
C TYR A 215 -6.03 12.40 -0.19
N PHE A 216 -5.45 11.21 -0.22
CA PHE A 216 -4.16 10.91 0.38
C PHE A 216 -3.30 10.07 -0.55
N PHE A 217 -2.05 10.50 -0.71
CA PHE A 217 -0.98 9.66 -1.23
C PHE A 217 -0.18 9.08 -0.05
N LEU A 218 0.25 7.83 -0.18
CA LEU A 218 1.06 7.14 0.81
C LEU A 218 2.47 6.89 0.28
N GLU A 219 3.45 7.11 1.14
CA GLU A 219 4.87 6.81 0.95
C GLU A 219 5.37 5.99 2.15
N ALA A 220 5.91 4.80 1.90
CA ALA A 220 6.55 3.98 2.93
C ALA A 220 8.09 4.13 2.83
N ASP A 221 8.67 5.07 3.57
CA ASP A 221 10.13 5.27 3.56
C ASP A 221 10.81 4.33 4.54
N ARG A 222 11.33 3.21 4.02
CA ARG A 222 12.14 2.25 4.79
C ARG A 222 13.58 2.71 5.07
N ALA A 223 13.88 3.99 4.88
CA ALA A 223 15.23 4.56 4.93
C ALA A 223 16.25 3.90 3.98
N THR A 224 15.77 3.18 2.95
CA THR A 224 16.62 2.56 1.91
C THR A 224 17.08 3.55 0.85
N MET A 225 16.41 4.72 0.74
CA MET A 225 16.83 5.81 -0.13
C MET A 225 17.46 6.97 0.66
N PRO A 226 18.50 7.64 0.11
CA PRO A 226 19.02 8.87 0.69
C PRO A 226 17.96 9.98 0.71
N ILE A 227 17.99 10.76 1.79
CA ILE A 227 17.17 11.95 2.00
C ILE A 227 17.39 12.95 0.86
N ARG A 228 18.66 13.23 0.55
CA ARG A 228 19.08 14.18 -0.48
C ARG A 228 20.14 13.55 -1.38
N ARG A 229 20.12 13.92 -2.66
CA ARG A 229 21.20 13.68 -3.62
C ARG A 229 21.49 14.97 -4.37
N ALA A 230 22.69 15.12 -4.91
CA ALA A 230 23.10 16.29 -5.67
C ALA A 230 22.32 16.46 -6.99
N SER A 231 21.82 15.35 -7.55
CA SER A 231 21.16 15.31 -8.85
C SER A 231 19.73 14.79 -8.74
N LEU A 232 18.79 15.44 -9.43
CA LEU A 232 17.40 15.00 -9.58
C LEU A 232 17.24 13.82 -10.54
N TYR A 233 18.29 13.40 -11.26
CA TYR A 233 18.25 12.17 -12.06
C TYR A 233 18.25 10.92 -11.18
N ARG A 234 18.73 11.02 -9.94
CA ARG A 234 18.75 9.91 -8.97
C ARG A 234 17.61 10.05 -7.97
N SER A 235 16.99 8.93 -7.60
CA SER A 235 15.92 8.90 -6.60
C SER A 235 16.42 9.36 -5.23
N SER A 236 15.68 10.28 -4.62
CA SER A 236 15.86 10.76 -3.26
C SER A 236 14.50 11.17 -2.71
N PHE A 237 14.37 11.19 -1.38
CA PHE A 237 13.12 11.64 -0.77
C PHE A 237 12.84 13.11 -1.11
N TYR A 238 13.89 13.94 -1.19
CA TYR A 238 13.81 15.33 -1.67
C TYR A 238 13.16 15.45 -3.05
N LYS A 239 13.56 14.60 -4.01
CA LYS A 239 12.96 14.59 -5.35
C LYS A 239 11.45 14.31 -5.29
N LYS A 240 11.02 13.36 -4.45
CA LYS A 240 9.60 13.02 -4.27
C LYS A 240 8.82 14.20 -3.68
N MET A 241 9.28 14.76 -2.57
CA MET A 241 8.62 15.91 -1.94
C MET A 241 8.55 17.13 -2.88
N LEU A 242 9.63 17.39 -3.62
CA LEU A 242 9.65 18.47 -4.60
C LEU A 242 8.64 18.23 -5.73
N GLY A 243 8.54 16.99 -6.21
CA GLY A 243 7.53 16.59 -7.20
C GLY A 243 6.10 16.81 -6.69
N TYR A 244 5.77 16.34 -5.49
CA TYR A 244 4.43 16.58 -4.90
C TYR A 244 4.12 18.07 -4.73
N TYR A 245 5.06 18.85 -4.20
CA TYR A 245 4.88 20.29 -4.03
C TYR A 245 4.61 21.00 -5.36
N HIS A 246 5.41 20.69 -6.39
CA HIS A 246 5.20 21.26 -7.72
C HIS A 246 3.90 20.79 -8.34
N ALA A 247 3.51 19.51 -8.16
CA ALA A 247 2.28 18.99 -8.71
C ALA A 247 1.04 19.66 -8.12
N TRP A 248 1.07 19.97 -6.83
CA TRP A 248 0.06 20.82 -6.20
C TRP A 248 0.10 22.24 -6.77
N LYS A 249 1.28 22.87 -6.81
CA LYS A 249 1.45 24.26 -7.27
C LYS A 249 0.99 24.48 -8.71
N THR A 250 1.20 23.51 -9.60
CA THR A 250 0.83 23.60 -11.02
C THR A 250 -0.55 23.01 -11.33
N GLY A 251 -1.25 22.46 -10.33
CA GLY A 251 -2.55 21.82 -10.53
C GLY A 251 -2.49 20.48 -11.26
N ALA A 252 -1.32 19.83 -11.34
CA ALA A 252 -1.11 18.57 -12.04
C ALA A 252 -2.02 17.44 -11.50
N TRP A 253 -2.37 17.47 -10.21
CA TRP A 253 -3.34 16.51 -9.65
C TRP A 253 -4.72 16.65 -10.26
N GLY A 254 -5.24 17.87 -10.42
CA GLY A 254 -6.55 18.07 -11.07
C GLY A 254 -6.53 17.81 -12.58
N ALA A 255 -5.35 17.86 -13.20
CA ALA A 255 -5.18 17.44 -14.60
C ALA A 255 -5.11 15.91 -14.74
N THR A 256 -4.54 15.20 -13.76
CA THR A 256 -4.34 13.74 -13.80
C THR A 256 -5.51 12.96 -13.20
N PHE A 257 -6.00 13.42 -12.07
CA PHE A 257 -7.06 12.85 -11.23
C PHE A 257 -8.25 13.80 -11.18
N HIS A 258 -9.38 13.35 -10.63
CA HIS A 258 -10.56 14.20 -10.49
C HIS A 258 -10.44 15.21 -9.32
N PHE A 259 -9.48 15.04 -8.42
CA PHE A 259 -9.27 15.90 -7.25
C PHE A 259 -8.13 16.91 -7.44
N LYS A 260 -8.27 18.09 -6.81
CA LYS A 260 -7.27 19.17 -6.86
C LYS A 260 -6.32 19.19 -5.66
N ASN A 261 -6.76 18.65 -4.52
CA ASN A 261 -6.01 18.67 -3.26
C ASN A 261 -5.86 17.24 -2.74
N ALA A 262 -4.65 16.93 -2.28
CA ALA A 262 -4.34 15.71 -1.56
C ALA A 262 -3.25 16.00 -0.52
N ARG A 263 -3.21 15.18 0.53
CA ARG A 263 -2.09 15.15 1.48
C ARG A 263 -1.19 13.96 1.20
N VAL A 264 0.08 14.09 1.51
CA VAL A 264 1.09 13.04 1.34
C VAL A 264 1.48 12.53 2.71
N LEU A 265 1.03 11.32 3.02
CA LEU A 265 1.33 10.59 4.23
C LEU A 265 2.63 9.82 4.03
N THR A 266 3.60 10.03 4.90
CA THR A 266 4.86 9.27 4.89
C THR A 266 5.01 8.50 6.20
N ILE A 267 5.12 7.19 6.08
CA ILE A 267 5.41 6.30 7.20
C ILE A 267 6.87 5.89 7.12
N THR A 268 7.61 6.07 8.21
CA THR A 268 9.05 5.81 8.22
C THR A 268 9.52 5.14 9.50
N THR A 269 10.83 4.90 9.62
CA THR A 269 11.42 4.06 10.68
C THR A 269 11.53 4.75 12.03
N SER A 270 11.89 6.05 12.07
CA SER A 270 12.23 6.73 13.32
C SER A 270 11.83 8.21 13.35
N MET A 271 11.75 8.76 14.57
CA MET A 271 11.50 10.18 14.79
C MET A 271 12.64 11.07 14.26
N GLU A 272 13.88 10.61 14.34
CA GLU A 272 15.03 11.30 13.76
C GLU A 272 14.88 11.44 12.24
N ARG A 273 14.48 10.35 11.57
CA ARG A 273 14.20 10.35 10.13
C ARG A 273 13.12 11.36 9.77
N ILE A 274 12.06 11.47 10.58
CA ILE A 274 11.00 12.46 10.42
C ILE A 274 11.53 13.89 10.62
N GLY A 275 12.34 14.14 11.64
CA GLY A 275 12.94 15.46 11.88
C GLY A 275 13.74 15.95 10.66
N ASN A 276 14.48 15.05 10.01
CA ASN A 276 15.20 15.36 8.77
C ASN A 276 14.26 15.66 7.60
N MET A 277 13.16 14.91 7.44
CA MET A 277 12.15 15.16 6.40
C MET A 277 11.39 16.48 6.62
N VAL A 278 11.06 16.82 7.87
CA VAL A 278 10.42 18.08 8.23
C VAL A 278 11.34 19.26 7.91
N SER A 279 12.61 19.19 8.29
CA SER A 279 13.61 20.21 7.96
C SER A 279 13.75 20.39 6.45
N MET A 280 13.78 19.30 5.69
CA MET A 280 13.80 19.33 4.24
C MET A 280 12.52 19.97 3.65
N GLY A 281 11.34 19.66 4.20
CA GLY A 281 10.08 20.27 3.77
C GLY A 281 10.09 21.79 3.93
N LYS A 282 10.74 22.31 4.98
CA LYS A 282 10.95 23.76 5.18
C LYS A 282 11.90 24.36 4.15
N GLU A 283 12.87 23.61 3.63
CA GLU A 283 13.74 24.09 2.55
C GLU A 283 12.99 24.20 1.20
N ILE A 284 12.04 23.29 0.96
CA ILE A 284 11.19 23.31 -0.25
C ILE A 284 10.16 24.44 -0.17
N ASP A 285 9.61 24.70 1.02
CA ASP A 285 8.68 25.78 1.29
C ASP A 285 9.31 27.16 1.02
N PRO A 286 8.77 27.98 0.09
CA PRO A 286 9.23 29.34 -0.12
C PRO A 286 9.25 30.21 1.15
N TRP A 287 8.35 29.94 2.10
CA TRP A 287 8.24 30.70 3.36
C TRP A 287 8.96 30.05 4.55
N LYS A 288 9.61 28.91 4.37
CA LYS A 288 10.34 28.15 5.40
C LYS A 288 9.52 27.79 6.65
N LYS A 289 8.20 27.80 6.58
CA LYS A 289 7.29 27.41 7.67
C LYS A 289 7.05 25.90 7.68
N GLY A 290 7.17 25.27 6.53
CA GLY A 290 6.87 23.87 6.29
C GLY A 290 5.48 23.71 5.67
N LEU A 291 5.35 22.71 4.80
CA LEU A 291 4.15 22.52 3.99
C LEU A 291 3.17 21.57 4.69
N GLY A 292 1.95 22.04 4.96
CA GLY A 292 0.89 21.25 5.63
C GLY A 292 0.38 20.05 4.84
N MET A 293 0.73 19.95 3.55
CA MET A 293 0.40 18.77 2.73
C MET A 293 1.20 17.52 3.12
N PHE A 294 2.37 17.68 3.74
CA PHE A 294 3.21 16.54 4.13
C PHE A 294 2.98 16.20 5.60
N LEU A 295 2.61 14.95 5.85
CA LEU A 295 2.38 14.39 7.18
C LEU A 295 3.26 13.17 7.38
N PHE A 296 3.93 13.08 8.53
CA PHE A 296 4.92 12.05 8.82
C PHE A 296 4.57 11.30 10.10
N ALA A 297 4.73 9.98 10.11
CA ALA A 297 4.59 9.19 11.35
C ALA A 297 5.57 8.01 11.36
N PRO A 298 6.11 7.61 12.52
CA PRO A 298 6.89 6.39 12.58
C PRO A 298 5.95 5.19 12.44
N ARG A 299 6.38 4.15 11.70
CA ARG A 299 5.61 2.91 11.49
C ARG A 299 5.13 2.31 12.80
N ALA A 300 5.95 2.38 13.85
CA ALA A 300 5.64 1.88 15.18
C ALA A 300 4.43 2.56 15.85
N SER A 301 3.93 3.68 15.32
CA SER A 301 2.72 4.35 15.85
C SER A 301 1.43 3.62 15.54
N PHE A 302 1.48 2.59 14.68
CA PHE A 302 0.29 1.92 14.16
C PHE A 302 0.33 0.42 14.47
N SER A 303 -0.79 -0.11 14.92
CA SER A 303 -1.02 -1.55 15.08
C SER A 303 -2.31 -1.98 14.40
N LEU A 304 -2.30 -3.16 13.80
CA LEU A 304 -3.50 -3.77 13.20
C LEU A 304 -4.60 -4.03 14.24
N ASP A 305 -4.24 -4.20 15.53
CA ASP A 305 -5.20 -4.36 16.62
C ASP A 305 -5.97 -3.07 16.94
N GLN A 306 -5.34 -1.92 16.68
CA GLN A 306 -5.88 -0.58 16.94
C GLN A 306 -5.87 0.27 15.66
N PRO A 307 -6.62 -0.13 14.62
CA PRO A 307 -6.56 0.53 13.32
C PRO A 307 -6.95 2.02 13.38
N GLN A 308 -7.76 2.44 14.37
CA GLN A 308 -8.18 3.83 14.52
C GLN A 308 -7.03 4.81 14.81
N GLN A 309 -5.88 4.33 15.25
CA GLN A 309 -4.67 5.14 15.45
C GLN A 309 -4.27 5.92 14.19
N VAL A 310 -4.62 5.43 12.99
CA VAL A 310 -4.37 6.15 11.73
C VAL A 310 -5.06 7.52 11.66
N PHE A 311 -6.17 7.71 12.40
CA PHE A 311 -6.93 8.96 12.48
C PHE A 311 -6.61 9.78 13.73
N GLU A 312 -5.78 9.29 14.63
CA GLU A 312 -5.40 10.02 15.84
C GLU A 312 -4.33 11.08 15.55
N ARG A 313 -4.01 11.91 16.56
CA ARG A 313 -2.98 12.95 16.49
C ARG A 313 -1.55 12.39 16.62
N VAL A 314 -1.24 11.41 15.79
CA VAL A 314 0.06 10.74 15.71
C VAL A 314 0.95 11.29 14.60
N TRP A 315 0.38 12.06 13.68
CA TRP A 315 1.08 12.59 12.52
C TRP A 315 1.78 13.90 12.83
N ILE A 316 2.99 14.06 12.32
CA ILE A 316 3.79 15.27 12.41
C ILE A 316 3.65 15.98 11.07
N ALA A 317 3.03 17.16 11.07
CA ALA A 317 2.91 17.97 9.87
C ALA A 317 4.26 18.58 9.46
N GLY A 318 4.37 19.07 8.22
CA GLY A 318 5.59 19.72 7.73
C GLY A 318 6.06 20.94 8.55
N ASN A 319 5.20 21.51 9.39
CA ASN A 319 5.57 22.58 10.34
C ASN A 319 6.07 22.06 11.71
N GLY A 320 6.07 20.74 11.92
CA GLY A 320 6.49 20.06 13.15
C GLY A 320 5.38 19.82 14.19
N LYS A 321 4.15 20.29 13.97
CA LYS A 321 3.05 20.09 14.91
C LYS A 321 2.43 18.70 14.76
N LYS A 322 1.95 18.13 15.88
CA LYS A 322 1.13 16.92 15.87
C LYS A 322 -0.28 17.24 15.38
N VAL A 323 -0.79 16.46 14.43
CA VAL A 323 -2.09 16.62 13.77
C VAL A 323 -2.72 15.25 13.51
N SER A 324 -4.02 15.26 13.23
CA SER A 324 -4.75 14.14 12.64
C SER A 324 -4.79 14.30 11.12
N ILE A 325 -4.92 13.19 10.38
CA ILE A 325 -5.25 13.23 8.94
C ILE A 325 -6.71 13.61 8.69
N LEU A 326 -7.50 13.84 9.73
CA LEU A 326 -8.87 14.34 9.65
C LEU A 326 -8.98 15.84 9.96
N ASP A 327 -7.92 16.45 10.52
CA ASP A 327 -7.82 17.91 10.68
C ASP A 327 -7.73 18.59 9.31
#